data_AF-A0A537HKT6-F1
#
_entry.id   AF-A0A537HKT6-F1
#
_cell.length_a   1.000
_cell.length_b   1.000
_cell.length_c   1.000
_cell.angle_alpha   90.00
_cell.angle_beta   90.00
_cell.angle_gamma   90.00
#
_symmetry.space_group_name_H-M   'P 1'
#
loop_
_entity.id
_entity.type
_entity.pdbx_description
1 polymer ?
#
loop_
_entity_poly.entity_id
_entity_poly.type
_entity_poly.pdbx_seq_one_letter_code
_entity_poly.pdbx_strand_id
1 'polypeptide(L)'
;MALIDVSSIIQLAYFGSFIVLMFYGQRIQVSMMLVGVKRNLGKLERLRKAAHDSVLSSALRFKGDQKAVESRIDRLTGSFAIQPVSMDPSGIVGKLEHILDTYDDNLRTEVKAIATSATEAEVNTLSNQMEISIGADQMYRVVRHFYLLARKQGGILALYQLQMAMPQIMEEAEAYSSAIDAFAKGNPIGDGIGPLIASKMAEGAQSREIEQDTIMYETGLDGRNLLLVRAKGPGGSVGKPGLAVEKLIEQNSPSLVVTVDAALKFEGEPSGEVAEGVGAAIGGPGVDRYHIEQSASKRHIPMIAIVVKMSNKEAISAMTQQVRLAVDEAIKRVKNTILSASKSGDTVIVAGIGNTMGIP
;
A
#
# COMPACT_ATOMS: atom_id res chain seq x y z
N MET A 1 -27.09 4.46 72.31
CA MET A 1 -26.90 3.78 71.01
C MET A 1 -27.14 4.81 69.93
N ALA A 2 -26.08 5.32 69.29
CA ALA A 2 -26.25 6.18 68.13
C ALA A 2 -26.83 5.33 67.00
N LEU A 3 -28.07 5.61 66.61
CA LEU A 3 -28.66 5.05 65.40
C LEU A 3 -27.80 5.52 64.23
N ILE A 4 -27.17 4.56 63.53
CA ILE A 4 -26.41 4.87 62.33
C ILE A 4 -27.38 5.49 61.33
N ASP A 5 -27.14 6.74 60.97
CA ASP A 5 -27.96 7.47 60.01
C ASP A 5 -27.86 6.78 58.63
N VAL A 6 -28.97 6.72 57.89
CA VAL A 6 -29.02 6.08 56.56
C VAL A 6 -28.00 6.72 55.61
N SER A 7 -27.77 8.03 55.76
CA SER A 7 -26.69 8.76 55.09
C SER A 7 -25.30 8.18 55.37
N SER A 8 -25.00 7.84 56.63
CA SER A 8 -23.72 7.25 57.03
C SER A 8 -23.53 5.84 56.46
N ILE A 9 -24.60 5.05 56.37
CA ILE A 9 -24.57 3.72 55.73
C ILE A 9 -24.29 3.86 54.23
N ILE A 10 -24.95 4.81 53.56
CA ILE A 10 -24.76 5.08 52.12
C ILE A 10 -23.33 5.58 51.85
N GLN A 11 -22.79 6.47 52.67
CA GLN A 11 -21.41 6.93 52.56
C GLN A 11 -20.41 5.79 52.76
N LEU A 12 -20.64 4.93 53.76
CA LEU A 12 -19.78 3.77 54.01
C LEU A 12 -19.82 2.77 52.83
N ALA A 13 -21.01 2.53 52.26
CA ALA A 13 -21.17 1.70 51.07
C ALA A 13 -20.48 2.33 49.84
N TYR A 14 -20.57 3.66 49.66
CA TYR A 14 -19.88 4.38 48.61
C TYR A 14 -18.36 4.28 48.75
N PHE A 15 -17.81 4.56 49.93
CA PHE A 15 -16.38 4.39 50.20
C PHE A 15 -15.92 2.93 50.03
N GLY A 16 -16.71 1.97 50.49
CA GLY A 16 -16.46 0.55 50.28
C GLY A 16 -16.42 0.19 48.80
N SER A 17 -17.36 0.71 48.00
CA SER A 17 -17.38 0.49 46.54
C SER A 17 -16.17 1.12 45.84
N PHE A 18 -15.74 2.31 46.28
CA PHE A 18 -14.55 2.98 45.75
C PHE A 18 -13.27 2.19 46.06
N ILE A 19 -13.14 1.66 47.27
CA ILE A 19 -12.01 0.79 47.67
C ILE A 19 -11.99 -0.48 46.81
N VAL A 20 -13.14 -1.13 46.62
CA VAL A 20 -13.24 -2.32 45.75
C VAL A 20 -12.85 -1.97 44.31
N LEU A 21 -13.35 -0.87 43.75
CA LEU A 21 -12.96 -0.42 42.40
C LEU A 21 -11.49 -0.03 42.31
N MET A 22 -10.90 0.55 43.35
CA MET A 22 -9.50 0.94 43.37
C MET A 22 -8.58 -0.29 43.32
N PHE A 23 -8.91 -1.35 44.06
CA PHE A 23 -8.09 -2.57 44.11
C PHE A 23 -8.40 -3.57 42.98
N TYR A 24 -9.66 -3.66 42.54
CA TYR A 24 -10.09 -4.62 41.52
C TYR A 24 -10.33 -4.01 40.14
N GLY A 25 -10.50 -2.69 40.04
CA GLY A 25 -10.79 -2.00 38.78
C GLY A 25 -9.72 -2.26 37.72
N GLN A 26 -8.44 -2.23 38.10
CA GLN A 26 -7.34 -2.55 37.19
C GLN A 26 -7.44 -4.00 36.65
N ARG A 27 -7.80 -4.97 37.50
CA ARG A 27 -7.96 -6.38 37.08
C ARG A 27 -9.16 -6.54 36.16
N ILE A 28 -10.28 -5.89 36.48
CA ILE A 28 -11.49 -5.90 35.65
C ILE A 28 -11.19 -5.25 34.29
N GLN A 29 -10.51 -4.11 34.27
CA GLN A 29 -10.10 -3.39 33.06
C GLN A 29 -9.20 -4.25 32.18
N VAL A 30 -8.15 -4.88 32.73
CA VAL A 30 -7.29 -5.83 32.00
C VAL A 30 -8.10 -6.97 31.40
N SER A 31 -9.06 -7.50 32.16
CA SER A 31 -9.89 -8.62 31.70
C SER A 31 -10.78 -8.21 30.53
N MET A 32 -11.40 -7.03 30.60
CA MET A 32 -12.17 -6.46 29.48
C MET A 32 -11.30 -6.23 28.23
N MET A 33 -10.09 -5.70 28.41
CA MET A 33 -9.15 -5.46 27.32
C MET A 33 -8.71 -6.75 26.64
N LEU A 34 -8.37 -7.77 27.42
CA LEU A 34 -8.01 -9.09 26.90
C LEU A 34 -9.15 -9.69 26.07
N VAL A 35 -10.40 -9.56 26.50
CA VAL A 35 -11.57 -10.02 25.74
C VAL A 35 -11.72 -9.24 24.42
N GLY A 36 -11.56 -7.91 24.47
CA GLY A 36 -11.62 -7.06 23.27
C GLY A 36 -10.55 -7.43 22.24
N VAL A 37 -9.29 -7.54 22.68
CA VAL A 37 -8.17 -7.95 21.83
C VAL A 37 -8.37 -9.37 21.28
N LYS A 38 -8.84 -10.31 22.12
CA LYS A 38 -9.14 -11.68 21.67
C LYS A 38 -10.19 -11.72 20.57
N ARG A 39 -11.23 -10.88 20.66
CA ARG A 39 -12.26 -10.77 19.62
C ARG A 39 -11.67 -10.28 18.30
N ASN A 40 -10.82 -9.25 18.33
CA ASN A 40 -10.15 -8.73 17.14
C ASN A 40 -9.15 -9.74 16.57
N LEU A 41 -8.42 -10.46 17.42
CA LEU A 41 -7.53 -11.55 16.98
C LEU A 41 -8.31 -12.63 16.22
N GLY A 42 -9.49 -13.00 16.68
CA GLY A 42 -10.38 -13.94 15.96
C GLY A 42 -10.99 -13.36 14.68
N LYS A 43 -10.98 -12.03 14.49
CA LYS A 43 -11.28 -11.42 13.17
C LYS A 43 -10.06 -11.53 12.26
N LEU A 44 -8.88 -11.14 12.73
CA LEU A 44 -7.62 -11.26 11.97
C LEU A 44 -7.36 -12.69 11.50
N GLU A 45 -7.64 -13.69 12.35
CA GLU A 45 -7.53 -15.10 11.97
C GLU A 45 -8.44 -15.49 10.79
N ARG A 46 -9.66 -14.95 10.76
CA ARG A 46 -10.60 -15.16 9.66
C ARG A 46 -10.17 -14.47 8.38
N LEU A 47 -9.67 -13.23 8.48
CA LEU A 47 -9.16 -12.48 7.32
C LEU A 47 -7.93 -13.16 6.73
N ARG A 48 -6.99 -13.58 7.59
CA ARG A 48 -5.82 -14.39 7.22
C ARG A 48 -6.21 -15.66 6.47
N LYS A 49 -7.18 -16.40 7.00
CA LYS A 49 -7.67 -17.62 6.35
C LYS A 49 -8.33 -17.32 5.00
N ALA A 50 -9.16 -16.29 4.92
CA ALA A 50 -9.80 -15.89 3.67
C ALA A 50 -8.78 -15.49 2.60
N ALA A 51 -7.72 -14.76 2.97
CA ALA A 51 -6.63 -14.42 2.06
C ALA A 51 -5.93 -15.67 1.52
N HIS A 52 -5.56 -16.60 2.40
CA HIS A 52 -4.95 -17.88 2.02
C HIS A 52 -5.85 -18.70 1.09
N ASP A 53 -7.12 -18.89 1.47
CA ASP A 53 -8.12 -19.63 0.68
C ASP A 53 -8.31 -18.98 -0.71
N SER A 54 -8.26 -17.65 -0.79
CA SER A 54 -8.33 -16.90 -2.05
C SER A 54 -7.11 -17.18 -2.93
N VAL A 55 -5.88 -17.10 -2.41
CA VAL A 55 -4.66 -17.43 -3.18
C VAL A 55 -4.71 -18.87 -3.69
N LEU A 56 -5.09 -19.82 -2.82
CA LEU A 56 -5.24 -21.22 -3.20
C LEU A 56 -6.26 -21.38 -4.32
N SER A 57 -7.43 -20.75 -4.21
CA SER A 57 -8.46 -20.82 -5.25
C SER A 57 -7.99 -20.24 -6.59
N SER A 58 -7.27 -19.12 -6.58
CA SER A 58 -6.70 -18.52 -7.79
C SER A 58 -5.63 -19.43 -8.41
N ALA A 59 -4.75 -20.01 -7.60
CA ALA A 59 -3.68 -20.90 -8.05
C ALA A 59 -4.23 -22.20 -8.66
N LEU A 60 -5.28 -22.78 -8.09
CA LEU A 60 -5.88 -24.03 -8.58
C LEU A 60 -6.53 -23.91 -9.97
N ARG A 61 -6.83 -22.69 -10.44
CA ARG A 61 -7.31 -22.43 -11.82
C ARG A 61 -6.33 -22.92 -12.88
N PHE A 62 -5.03 -23.00 -12.53
CA PHE A 62 -3.95 -23.44 -13.41
C PHE A 62 -3.71 -24.96 -13.36
N LYS A 63 -4.66 -25.73 -12.81
CA LYS A 63 -4.70 -27.21 -12.81
C LYS A 63 -3.52 -27.88 -12.09
N GLY A 64 -3.01 -27.27 -11.03
CA GLY A 64 -2.03 -27.90 -10.13
C GLY A 64 -2.65 -28.94 -9.19
N ASP A 65 -1.83 -29.87 -8.68
CA ASP A 65 -2.25 -30.78 -7.60
C ASP A 65 -2.53 -29.98 -6.33
N GLN A 66 -3.73 -30.15 -5.75
CA GLN A 66 -4.20 -29.31 -4.65
C GLN A 66 -3.27 -29.37 -3.43
N LYS A 67 -2.83 -30.57 -3.03
CA LYS A 67 -1.97 -30.74 -1.85
C LYS A 67 -0.59 -30.12 -2.07
N ALA A 68 -0.02 -30.30 -3.25
CA ALA A 68 1.27 -29.71 -3.60
C ALA A 68 1.22 -28.17 -3.64
N VAL A 69 0.14 -27.60 -4.20
CA VAL A 69 -0.06 -26.15 -4.28
C VAL A 69 -0.26 -25.56 -2.88
N GLU A 70 -1.14 -26.15 -2.07
CA GLU A 70 -1.41 -25.70 -0.70
C GLU A 70 -0.13 -25.72 0.17
N SER A 71 0.64 -26.81 0.12
CA SER A 71 1.91 -26.91 0.86
C SER A 71 2.94 -25.85 0.45
N ARG A 72 2.99 -25.48 -0.84
CA ARG A 72 3.87 -24.41 -1.31
C ARG A 72 3.39 -23.04 -0.84
N ILE A 73 2.10 -22.76 -0.91
CA ILE A 73 1.51 -21.51 -0.40
C ILE A 73 1.78 -21.36 1.10
N ASP A 74 1.61 -22.42 1.89
CA ASP A 74 1.90 -22.39 3.34
C ASP A 74 3.36 -22.02 3.63
N ARG A 75 4.29 -22.58 2.86
CA ARG A 75 5.71 -22.25 2.95
C ARG A 75 5.96 -20.78 2.61
N LEU A 76 5.40 -20.29 1.49
CA LEU A 76 5.57 -18.92 1.04
C LEU A 76 4.92 -17.90 1.97
N THR A 77 3.86 -18.27 2.69
CA THR A 77 3.21 -17.40 3.68
C THR A 77 4.14 -17.05 4.84
N GLY A 78 5.19 -17.85 5.07
CA GLY A 78 6.25 -17.57 6.04
C GLY A 78 7.44 -16.78 5.49
N SER A 79 7.40 -16.31 4.24
CA SER A 79 8.49 -15.54 3.62
C SER A 79 8.68 -14.18 4.28
N PHE A 80 9.92 -13.71 4.33
CA PHE A 80 10.27 -12.39 4.86
C PHE A 80 11.52 -11.85 4.16
N ALA A 81 11.63 -10.52 4.06
CA ALA A 81 12.83 -9.83 3.61
C ALA A 81 13.51 -9.14 4.81
N ILE A 82 14.83 -9.19 4.86
CA ILE A 82 15.61 -8.51 5.90
C ILE A 82 16.11 -7.18 5.32
N GLN A 83 15.80 -6.07 6.00
CA GLN A 83 16.26 -4.75 5.58
C GLN A 83 17.79 -4.63 5.66
N PRO A 84 18.42 -3.84 4.76
CA PRO A 84 19.86 -3.63 4.79
C PRO A 84 20.29 -2.83 6.03
N VAL A 85 21.55 -3.02 6.45
CA VAL A 85 22.13 -2.29 7.58
C VAL A 85 22.21 -0.79 7.26
N SER A 86 21.67 0.04 8.15
CA SER A 86 21.57 1.49 7.97
C SER A 86 22.86 2.28 8.27
N MET A 87 23.98 1.60 8.57
CA MET A 87 25.27 2.24 8.87
C MET A 87 26.01 2.75 7.62
N ASP A 88 25.52 2.48 6.42
CA ASP A 88 26.12 2.92 5.15
C ASP A 88 25.30 4.03 4.46
N PRO A 89 25.42 5.30 4.89
CA PRO A 89 24.57 6.39 4.40
C PRO A 89 24.70 6.66 2.89
N SER A 90 25.78 6.23 2.23
CA SER A 90 26.04 6.53 0.82
C SER A 90 25.55 5.45 -0.15
N GLY A 91 25.13 4.27 0.35
CA GLY A 91 24.80 3.10 -0.48
C GLY A 91 23.59 2.26 -0.03
N ILE A 92 22.82 2.70 0.98
CA ILE A 92 21.62 1.95 1.45
C ILE A 92 20.58 1.77 0.35
N VAL A 93 20.37 2.79 -0.51
CA VAL A 93 19.30 2.74 -1.52
C VAL A 93 19.51 1.59 -2.50
N GLY A 94 20.71 1.47 -3.10
CA GLY A 94 21.00 0.38 -4.04
C GLY A 94 20.98 -1.00 -3.38
N LYS A 95 21.33 -1.12 -2.09
CA LYS A 95 21.19 -2.38 -1.33
C LYS A 95 19.72 -2.72 -1.10
N LEU A 96 18.90 -1.73 -0.75
CA LEU A 96 17.48 -1.90 -0.54
C LEU A 96 16.79 -2.31 -1.84
N GLU A 97 17.10 -1.63 -2.94
CA GLU A 97 16.63 -1.99 -4.29
C GLU A 97 16.97 -3.45 -4.62
N HIS A 98 18.22 -3.86 -4.46
CA HIS A 98 18.63 -5.24 -4.72
C HIS A 98 17.87 -6.27 -3.86
N ILE A 99 17.59 -5.98 -2.59
CA ILE A 99 16.83 -6.86 -1.70
C ILE A 99 15.37 -6.97 -2.15
N LEU A 100 14.76 -5.85 -2.57
CA LEU A 100 13.39 -5.82 -3.06
C LEU A 100 13.27 -6.58 -4.38
N ASP A 101 14.19 -6.35 -5.32
CA ASP A 101 14.23 -7.07 -6.60
C ASP A 101 14.38 -8.57 -6.38
N THR A 102 15.28 -8.96 -5.48
CA THR A 102 15.48 -10.37 -5.11
C THR A 102 14.23 -10.96 -4.47
N TYR A 103 13.50 -10.19 -3.67
CA TYR A 103 12.24 -10.66 -3.07
C TYR A 103 11.17 -10.88 -4.15
N ASP A 104 10.96 -9.89 -5.02
CA ASP A 104 9.96 -9.92 -6.08
C ASP A 104 10.23 -11.05 -7.09
N ASP A 105 11.48 -11.20 -7.52
CA ASP A 105 11.89 -12.24 -8.48
C ASP A 105 11.74 -13.65 -7.91
N ASN A 106 12.11 -13.85 -6.63
CA ASN A 106 11.94 -15.13 -5.96
C ASN A 106 10.45 -15.47 -5.79
N LEU A 107 9.63 -14.49 -5.41
CA LEU A 107 8.19 -14.69 -5.25
C LEU A 107 7.54 -15.04 -6.60
N ARG A 108 7.84 -14.29 -7.66
CA ARG A 108 7.36 -14.55 -9.02
C ARG A 108 7.80 -15.92 -9.53
N THR A 109 9.04 -16.33 -9.23
CA THR A 109 9.56 -17.65 -9.62
C THR A 109 8.79 -18.78 -8.93
N GLU A 110 8.52 -18.65 -7.64
CA GLU A 110 7.73 -19.62 -6.88
C GLU A 110 6.26 -19.66 -7.35
N VAL A 111 5.68 -18.50 -7.66
CA VAL A 111 4.33 -18.41 -8.24
C VAL A 111 4.27 -19.07 -9.62
N LYS A 112 5.27 -18.86 -10.50
CA LYS A 112 5.37 -19.55 -11.80
C LYS A 112 5.47 -21.06 -11.65
N ALA A 113 6.16 -21.54 -10.62
CA ALA A 113 6.25 -22.97 -10.32
C ALA A 113 4.92 -23.56 -9.83
N ILE A 114 4.06 -22.75 -9.19
CA ILE A 114 2.70 -23.12 -8.77
C ILE A 114 1.74 -23.08 -9.98
N ALA A 115 1.80 -22.03 -10.79
CA ALA A 115 0.89 -21.74 -11.88
C ALA A 115 1.62 -21.82 -13.24
N THR A 116 1.99 -23.03 -13.65
CA THR A 116 2.85 -23.27 -14.83
C THR A 116 2.26 -22.81 -16.17
N SER A 117 0.94 -22.64 -16.25
CA SER A 117 0.23 -22.19 -17.45
C SER A 117 -0.21 -20.72 -17.40
N ALA A 118 0.18 -19.98 -16.36
CA ALA A 118 -0.18 -18.57 -16.20
C ALA A 118 0.61 -17.67 -17.15
N THR A 119 -0.07 -16.68 -17.72
CA THR A 119 0.55 -15.53 -18.40
C THR A 119 1.31 -14.64 -17.42
N GLU A 120 2.20 -13.77 -17.90
CA GLU A 120 2.94 -12.84 -17.01
C GLU A 120 2.01 -11.95 -16.17
N ALA A 121 0.90 -11.49 -16.76
CA ALA A 121 -0.10 -10.69 -16.05
C ALA A 121 -0.79 -11.49 -14.93
N GLU A 122 -1.08 -12.77 -15.16
CA GLU A 122 -1.65 -13.67 -14.15
C GLU A 122 -0.64 -14.01 -13.05
N VAL A 123 0.64 -14.18 -13.40
CA VAL A 123 1.73 -14.37 -12.42
C VAL A 123 1.87 -13.14 -11.52
N ASN A 124 1.87 -11.93 -12.09
CA ASN A 124 1.95 -10.70 -11.31
C ASN A 124 0.72 -10.54 -10.39
N THR A 125 -0.47 -10.85 -10.91
CA THR A 125 -1.71 -10.84 -10.12
C THR A 125 -1.64 -11.82 -8.95
N LEU A 126 -1.25 -13.08 -9.19
CA LEU A 126 -1.07 -14.09 -8.15
C LEU A 126 0.02 -13.72 -7.15
N SER A 127 1.11 -13.09 -7.60
CA SER A 127 2.21 -12.64 -6.73
C SER A 127 1.72 -11.58 -5.77
N ASN A 128 0.99 -10.57 -6.24
CA ASN A 128 0.39 -9.55 -5.37
C ASN A 128 -0.63 -10.16 -4.39
N GLN A 129 -1.44 -11.14 -4.82
CA GLN A 129 -2.31 -11.87 -3.90
C GLN A 129 -1.51 -12.61 -2.81
N MET A 130 -0.38 -13.20 -3.18
CA MET A 130 0.51 -13.87 -2.25
C MET A 130 1.14 -12.89 -1.24
N GLU A 131 1.55 -11.70 -1.68
CA GLU A 131 2.05 -10.62 -0.79
C GLU A 131 0.99 -10.19 0.23
N ILE A 132 -0.25 -10.00 -0.22
CA ILE A 132 -1.37 -9.67 0.68
C ILE A 132 -1.59 -10.80 1.71
N SER A 133 -1.50 -12.06 1.28
CA SER A 133 -1.61 -13.22 2.18
C SER A 133 -0.47 -13.27 3.21
N ILE A 134 0.78 -13.03 2.78
CA ILE A 134 1.95 -12.92 3.66
C ILE A 134 1.74 -11.82 4.69
N GLY A 135 1.33 -10.63 4.26
CA GLY A 135 1.11 -9.49 5.14
C GLY A 135 -0.04 -9.70 6.13
N ALA A 136 -1.17 -10.27 5.70
CA ALA A 136 -2.30 -10.61 6.57
C ALA A 136 -1.90 -11.63 7.64
N ASP A 137 -1.09 -12.61 7.27
CA ASP A 137 -0.58 -13.61 8.18
C ASP A 137 0.47 -13.03 9.16
N GLN A 138 1.40 -12.20 8.68
CA GLN A 138 2.35 -11.48 9.53
C GLN A 138 1.62 -10.64 10.58
N MET A 139 0.59 -9.89 10.17
CA MET A 139 -0.24 -9.09 11.07
C MET A 139 -0.90 -9.94 12.16
N TYR A 140 -1.49 -11.08 11.79
CA TYR A 140 -2.05 -12.02 12.78
C TYR A 140 -0.97 -12.55 13.75
N ARG A 141 0.20 -12.98 13.24
CA ARG A 141 1.27 -13.53 14.09
C ARG A 141 1.80 -12.48 15.08
N VAL A 142 1.99 -11.24 14.64
CA VAL A 142 2.47 -10.14 15.49
C VAL A 142 1.46 -9.80 16.59
N VAL A 143 0.18 -9.61 16.24
CA VAL A 143 -0.88 -9.32 17.23
C VAL A 143 -1.04 -10.48 18.22
N ARG A 144 -1.00 -11.72 17.72
CA ARG A 144 -1.07 -12.92 18.57
C ARG A 144 0.12 -12.99 19.53
N HIS A 145 1.32 -12.67 19.07
CA HIS A 145 2.53 -12.66 19.90
C HIS A 145 2.35 -11.69 21.08
N PHE A 146 2.00 -10.42 20.81
CA PHE A 146 1.81 -9.42 21.86
C PHE A 146 0.64 -9.74 22.80
N TYR A 147 -0.47 -10.29 22.28
CA TYR A 147 -1.58 -10.77 23.10
C TYR A 147 -1.15 -11.87 24.09
N LEU A 148 -0.39 -12.87 23.62
CA LEU A 148 0.10 -13.96 24.48
C LEU A 148 1.14 -13.46 25.49
N LEU A 149 2.00 -12.53 25.08
CA LEU A 149 2.98 -11.88 25.95
C LEU A 149 2.28 -11.14 27.09
N ALA A 150 1.30 -10.29 26.77
CA ALA A 150 0.49 -9.54 27.73
C ALA A 150 -0.24 -10.47 28.71
N ARG A 151 -0.82 -11.56 28.21
CA ARG A 151 -1.52 -12.56 29.04
C ARG A 151 -0.58 -13.30 30.00
N LYS A 152 0.66 -13.61 29.58
CA LYS A 152 1.63 -14.37 30.40
C LYS A 152 2.33 -13.51 31.43
N GLN A 153 2.80 -12.32 31.05
CA GLN A 153 3.64 -11.47 31.89
C GLN A 153 2.84 -10.48 32.75
N GLY A 154 1.52 -10.38 32.54
CA GLY A 154 0.69 -9.38 33.23
C GLY A 154 1.06 -7.93 32.84
N GLY A 155 1.77 -7.76 31.72
CA GLY A 155 2.24 -6.47 31.22
C GLY A 155 1.08 -5.61 30.74
N ILE A 156 0.44 -4.91 31.67
CA ILE A 156 -0.72 -4.07 31.40
C ILE A 156 -0.43 -2.99 30.35
N LEU A 157 0.79 -2.44 30.35
CA LEU A 157 1.22 -1.42 29.39
C LEU A 157 1.32 -1.97 27.96
N ALA A 158 1.80 -3.19 27.77
CA ALA A 158 1.83 -3.83 26.46
C ALA A 158 0.41 -4.12 25.95
N LEU A 159 -0.52 -4.48 26.84
CA LEU A 159 -1.92 -4.67 26.50
C LEU A 159 -2.60 -3.35 26.08
N TYR A 160 -2.29 -2.25 26.78
CA TYR A 160 -2.77 -0.92 26.40
C TYR A 160 -2.27 -0.50 25.03
N GLN A 161 -0.97 -0.64 24.77
CA GLN A 161 -0.39 -0.31 23.45
C GLN A 161 -1.07 -1.11 22.34
N LEU A 162 -1.26 -2.42 22.56
CA LEU A 162 -1.95 -3.26 21.60
C LEU A 162 -3.39 -2.79 21.39
N GLN A 163 -4.14 -2.52 22.46
CA GLN A 163 -5.52 -2.05 22.36
C GLN A 163 -5.63 -0.70 21.63
N MET A 164 -4.71 0.23 21.86
CA MET A 164 -4.66 1.54 21.21
C MET A 164 -4.33 1.41 19.72
N ALA A 165 -3.45 0.48 19.33
CA ALA A 165 -3.11 0.21 17.94
C ALA A 165 -4.18 -0.63 17.20
N MET A 166 -5.02 -1.38 17.91
CA MET A 166 -5.99 -2.29 17.31
C MET A 166 -6.89 -1.66 16.23
N PRO A 167 -7.43 -0.43 16.37
CA PRO A 167 -8.26 0.16 15.33
C PRO A 167 -7.52 0.29 13.98
N GLN A 168 -6.30 0.82 13.99
CA GLN A 168 -5.47 0.98 12.80
C GLN A 168 -5.12 -0.39 12.18
N ILE A 169 -4.73 -1.35 13.01
CA ILE A 169 -4.44 -2.72 12.57
C ILE A 169 -5.68 -3.36 11.91
N MET A 170 -6.86 -3.18 12.51
CA MET A 170 -8.10 -3.73 11.95
C MET A 170 -8.48 -3.06 10.62
N GLU A 171 -8.29 -1.75 10.50
CA GLU A 171 -8.53 -1.02 9.26
C GLU A 171 -7.61 -1.52 8.13
N GLU A 172 -6.32 -1.71 8.42
CA GLU A 172 -5.35 -2.26 7.48
C GLU A 172 -5.69 -3.71 7.09
N ALA A 173 -6.08 -4.54 8.06
CA ALA A 173 -6.53 -5.91 7.79
C ALA A 173 -7.76 -5.97 6.87
N GLU A 174 -8.74 -5.08 7.09
CA GLU A 174 -9.92 -4.96 6.24
C GLU A 174 -9.58 -4.44 4.84
N ALA A 175 -8.59 -3.54 4.73
CA ALA A 175 -8.06 -3.08 3.45
C ALA A 175 -7.43 -4.25 2.68
N TYR A 176 -6.60 -5.07 3.33
CA TYR A 176 -5.98 -6.26 2.74
C TYR A 176 -7.02 -7.27 2.26
N SER A 177 -8.05 -7.51 3.07
CA SER A 177 -9.18 -8.37 2.67
C SER A 177 -9.99 -7.81 1.52
N SER A 178 -10.05 -6.48 1.35
CA SER A 178 -10.71 -5.88 0.20
C SER A 178 -9.83 -5.92 -1.04
N ALA A 179 -8.51 -5.82 -0.85
CA ALA A 179 -7.50 -5.93 -1.90
C ALA A 179 -7.47 -7.33 -2.51
N ILE A 180 -7.42 -8.39 -1.68
CA ILE A 180 -7.37 -9.78 -2.18
C ILE A 180 -8.54 -10.08 -3.14
N ASP A 181 -9.74 -9.58 -2.82
CA ASP A 181 -10.92 -9.66 -3.67
C ASP A 181 -10.80 -8.86 -4.97
N ALA A 182 -10.19 -7.67 -4.91
CA ALA A 182 -9.95 -6.83 -6.09
C ALA A 182 -8.95 -7.49 -7.05
N PHE A 183 -7.82 -7.99 -6.53
CA PHE A 183 -6.83 -8.74 -7.29
C PHE A 183 -7.41 -10.04 -7.87
N ALA A 184 -8.26 -10.76 -7.12
CA ALA A 184 -8.91 -11.98 -7.62
C ALA A 184 -9.83 -11.72 -8.82
N LYS A 185 -10.46 -10.55 -8.85
CA LYS A 185 -11.40 -10.12 -9.89
C LYS A 185 -10.73 -9.32 -11.02
N GLY A 186 -9.47 -8.92 -10.86
CA GLY A 186 -8.77 -8.05 -11.80
C GLY A 186 -9.31 -6.62 -11.84
N ASN A 187 -9.89 -6.13 -10.73
CA ASN A 187 -10.46 -4.79 -10.65
C ASN A 187 -9.38 -3.74 -10.36
N PRO A 188 -9.47 -2.52 -10.94
CA PRO A 188 -8.62 -1.41 -10.56
C PRO A 188 -8.65 -1.11 -9.07
N ILE A 189 -7.49 -0.84 -8.49
CA ILE A 189 -7.33 -0.42 -7.09
C ILE A 189 -7.06 1.09 -7.00
N GLY A 190 -7.28 1.70 -5.84
CA GLY A 190 -7.09 3.15 -5.66
C GLY A 190 -5.68 3.64 -5.98
N ASP A 191 -4.66 2.84 -5.63
CA ASP A 191 -3.24 3.10 -5.96
C ASP A 191 -2.99 3.18 -7.48
N GLY A 192 -3.86 2.59 -8.30
CA GLY A 192 -3.78 2.68 -9.75
C GLY A 192 -4.19 4.03 -10.35
N ILE A 193 -4.49 5.05 -9.55
CA ILE A 193 -4.93 6.35 -10.04
C ILE A 193 -3.90 7.04 -10.94
N GLY A 194 -2.60 6.96 -10.59
CA GLY A 194 -1.51 7.53 -11.39
C GLY A 194 -1.40 6.89 -12.77
N PRO A 195 -1.25 5.55 -12.87
CA PRO A 195 -1.25 4.85 -14.16
C PRO A 195 -2.52 5.10 -14.97
N LEU A 196 -3.69 5.17 -14.33
CA LEU A 196 -4.95 5.45 -15.01
C LEU A 196 -4.97 6.85 -15.66
N ILE A 197 -4.47 7.86 -14.96
CA ILE A 197 -4.33 9.23 -15.48
C ILE A 197 -3.36 9.24 -16.67
N ALA A 198 -2.20 8.60 -16.53
CA ALA A 198 -1.21 8.50 -17.61
C ALA A 198 -1.79 7.77 -18.84
N SER A 199 -2.50 6.65 -18.65
CA SER A 199 -3.17 5.92 -19.73
C SER A 199 -4.22 6.76 -20.45
N LYS A 200 -5.07 7.50 -19.71
CA LYS A 200 -6.06 8.39 -20.33
C LYS A 200 -5.41 9.54 -21.11
N MET A 201 -4.30 10.10 -20.61
CA MET A 201 -3.56 11.14 -21.34
C MET A 201 -2.86 10.61 -22.59
N ALA A 202 -2.55 9.31 -22.61
CA ALA A 202 -1.92 8.61 -23.72
C ALA A 202 -2.90 8.01 -24.74
N GLU A 203 -4.20 8.31 -24.64
CA GLU A 203 -5.21 7.71 -25.51
C GLU A 203 -4.89 7.95 -26.99
N GLY A 204 -4.80 6.86 -27.77
CA GLY A 204 -4.41 6.90 -29.19
C GLY A 204 -2.91 6.89 -29.48
N ALA A 205 -2.04 6.98 -28.46
CA ALA A 205 -0.59 6.87 -28.62
C ALA A 205 -0.11 5.41 -28.52
N GLN A 206 0.96 5.07 -29.24
CA GLN A 206 1.60 3.76 -29.12
C GLN A 206 2.56 3.73 -27.94
N SER A 207 2.48 2.67 -27.13
CA SER A 207 3.40 2.42 -26.03
C SER A 207 4.68 1.73 -26.50
N ARG A 208 5.81 2.04 -25.87
CA ARG A 208 7.03 1.24 -25.92
C ARG A 208 7.53 0.93 -24.52
N GLU A 209 8.11 -0.25 -24.33
CA GLU A 209 8.74 -0.63 -23.06
C GLU A 209 10.10 0.06 -22.93
N ILE A 210 10.37 0.68 -21.78
CA ILE A 210 11.58 1.47 -21.52
C ILE A 210 12.42 0.91 -20.36
N GLU A 211 11.75 0.23 -19.42
CA GLU A 211 12.34 -0.50 -18.31
C GLU A 211 11.48 -1.72 -17.95
N GLN A 212 12.01 -2.59 -17.09
CA GLN A 212 11.29 -3.74 -16.55
C GLN A 212 9.89 -3.34 -16.07
N ASP A 213 8.87 -3.98 -16.65
CA ASP A 213 7.46 -3.74 -16.37
C ASP A 213 7.05 -2.25 -16.43
N THR A 214 7.71 -1.44 -17.26
CA THR A 214 7.48 0.01 -17.37
C THR A 214 7.44 0.46 -18.82
N ILE A 215 6.36 1.14 -19.17
CA ILE A 215 6.11 1.60 -20.55
C ILE A 215 6.04 3.12 -20.63
N MET A 216 6.29 3.62 -21.83
CA MET A 216 6.22 5.04 -22.15
C MET A 216 5.40 5.27 -23.41
N TYR A 217 4.71 6.41 -23.44
CA TYR A 217 4.03 6.97 -24.59
C TYR A 217 4.63 8.32 -24.95
N GLU A 218 4.63 8.64 -26.24
CA GLU A 218 4.99 9.96 -26.75
C GLU A 218 3.74 10.63 -27.31
N THR A 219 3.43 11.82 -26.83
CA THR A 219 2.27 12.62 -27.29
C THR A 219 2.58 14.11 -27.28
N GLY A 220 1.65 14.93 -27.78
CA GLY A 220 1.80 16.38 -27.84
C GLY A 220 0.75 17.11 -27.01
N LEU A 221 1.13 18.24 -26.41
CA LEU A 221 0.21 19.16 -25.75
C LEU A 221 0.61 20.61 -26.05
N ASP A 222 -0.23 21.34 -26.79
CA ASP A 222 -0.03 22.77 -27.13
C ASP A 222 1.42 23.10 -27.56
N GLY A 223 1.96 22.31 -28.49
CA GLY A 223 3.32 22.49 -29.02
C GLY A 223 4.45 21.98 -28.13
N ARG A 224 4.16 21.26 -27.04
CA ARG A 224 5.13 20.58 -26.16
C ARG A 224 5.16 19.08 -26.44
N ASN A 225 6.32 18.46 -26.28
CA ASN A 225 6.48 17.01 -26.37
C ASN A 225 6.28 16.39 -24.98
N LEU A 226 5.33 15.47 -24.84
CA LEU A 226 5.05 14.78 -23.58
C LEU A 226 5.55 13.34 -23.64
N LEU A 227 6.34 12.97 -22.64
CA LEU A 227 6.79 11.61 -22.38
C LEU A 227 5.99 11.08 -21.18
N LEU A 228 4.95 10.29 -21.44
CA LEU A 228 4.09 9.74 -20.40
C LEU A 228 4.62 8.38 -19.97
N VAL A 229 4.93 8.20 -18.69
CA VAL A 229 5.51 6.96 -18.13
C VAL A 229 4.52 6.34 -17.14
N ARG A 230 4.39 5.01 -17.18
CA ARG A 230 3.67 4.23 -16.17
C ARG A 230 4.16 2.79 -16.14
N ALA A 231 3.81 2.05 -15.08
CA ALA A 231 4.00 0.61 -15.08
C ALA A 231 3.14 -0.09 -16.17
N LYS A 232 3.56 -1.29 -16.57
CA LYS A 232 2.88 -2.17 -17.53
C LYS A 232 1.68 -2.83 -16.86
N GLY A 233 0.54 -2.87 -17.54
CA GLY A 233 -0.71 -3.44 -17.03
C GLY A 233 -1.33 -4.44 -18.01
N PRO A 234 -2.45 -5.10 -17.64
CA PRO A 234 -3.28 -4.90 -16.43
C PRO A 234 -2.92 -5.83 -15.24
N GLY A 235 -1.79 -6.54 -15.31
CA GLY A 235 -1.44 -7.64 -14.40
C GLY A 235 -1.04 -7.26 -12.97
N GLY A 236 -1.21 -6.01 -12.54
CA GLY A 236 -0.80 -5.57 -11.22
C GLY A 236 0.71 -5.48 -11.09
N SER A 237 1.29 -4.43 -11.67
CA SER A 237 2.70 -4.13 -11.55
C SER A 237 2.89 -2.71 -11.04
N VAL A 238 3.93 -2.51 -10.24
CA VAL A 238 4.42 -1.19 -9.83
C VAL A 238 5.58 -0.70 -10.72
N GLY A 239 6.16 -1.60 -11.54
CA GLY A 239 7.23 -1.28 -12.48
C GLY A 239 8.50 -0.74 -11.81
N LYS A 240 9.31 -0.02 -12.60
CA LYS A 240 10.51 0.73 -12.21
C LYS A 240 10.45 2.16 -12.73
N PRO A 241 9.42 2.95 -12.34
CA PRO A 241 9.23 4.30 -12.84
C PRO A 241 10.41 5.22 -12.50
N GLY A 242 11.14 4.99 -11.41
CA GLY A 242 12.31 5.79 -11.04
C GLY A 242 13.44 5.68 -12.06
N LEU A 243 13.85 4.45 -12.40
CA LEU A 243 14.87 4.17 -13.41
C LEU A 243 14.43 4.61 -14.81
N ALA A 244 13.15 4.42 -15.13
CA ALA A 244 12.56 4.87 -16.39
C ALA A 244 12.66 6.40 -16.55
N VAL A 245 12.26 7.15 -15.52
CA VAL A 245 12.35 8.62 -15.54
C VAL A 245 13.80 9.09 -15.56
N GLU A 246 14.70 8.44 -14.82
CA GLU A 246 16.14 8.73 -14.88
C GLU A 246 16.68 8.58 -16.31
N LYS A 247 16.43 7.44 -16.98
CA LYS A 247 16.82 7.23 -18.39
C LYS A 247 16.29 8.32 -19.31
N LEU A 248 15.04 8.73 -19.14
CA LEU A 248 14.43 9.76 -19.99
C LEU A 248 15.00 11.16 -19.72
N ILE A 249 15.30 11.47 -18.46
CA ILE A 249 16.00 12.70 -18.09
C ILE A 249 17.38 12.75 -18.75
N GLU A 250 18.09 11.61 -18.77
CA GLU A 250 19.40 11.52 -19.38
C GLU A 250 19.38 11.72 -20.89
N GLN A 251 18.42 11.11 -21.57
CA GLN A 251 18.29 11.10 -23.02
C GLN A 251 17.69 12.38 -23.60
N ASN A 252 16.72 12.99 -22.91
CA ASN A 252 15.87 14.04 -23.50
C ASN A 252 16.04 15.41 -22.84
N SER A 253 16.74 15.50 -21.70
CA SER A 253 16.94 16.75 -20.94
C SER A 253 15.64 17.58 -20.82
N PRO A 254 14.58 17.02 -20.19
CA PRO A 254 13.28 17.66 -20.13
C PRO A 254 13.34 18.97 -19.32
N SER A 255 12.41 19.87 -19.64
CA SER A 255 12.24 21.14 -18.92
C SER A 255 11.52 20.98 -17.57
N LEU A 256 10.77 19.90 -17.40
CA LEU A 256 9.87 19.66 -16.28
C LEU A 256 9.61 18.16 -16.11
N VAL A 257 9.53 17.72 -14.86
CA VAL A 257 9.00 16.40 -14.49
C VAL A 257 7.74 16.60 -13.65
N VAL A 258 6.65 15.96 -14.06
CA VAL A 258 5.40 15.92 -13.31
C VAL A 258 5.17 14.48 -12.84
N THR A 259 5.02 14.29 -11.54
CA THR A 259 4.65 12.99 -10.96
C THR A 259 3.18 13.01 -10.57
N VAL A 260 2.48 11.91 -10.84
CA VAL A 260 1.06 11.75 -10.53
C VAL A 260 0.88 10.46 -9.74
N ASP A 261 0.42 10.58 -8.48
CA ASP A 261 0.30 9.44 -7.56
C ASP A 261 -0.95 9.55 -6.66
N ALA A 262 -1.30 8.46 -5.98
CA ALA A 262 -2.18 8.51 -4.83
C ALA A 262 -1.46 9.11 -3.61
N ALA A 263 -2.18 9.86 -2.78
CA ALA A 263 -1.67 10.28 -1.48
C ALA A 263 -2.68 9.99 -0.36
N LEU A 264 -2.17 9.69 0.83
CA LEU A 264 -3.02 9.53 2.00
C LEU A 264 -3.65 10.88 2.36
N LYS A 265 -4.97 10.88 2.47
CA LYS A 265 -5.73 12.03 2.96
C LYS A 265 -5.62 12.14 4.48
N PHE A 266 -5.74 13.34 5.01
CA PHE A 266 -5.94 13.53 6.44
C PHE A 266 -7.40 13.29 6.83
N GLU A 267 -7.60 12.97 8.11
CA GLU A 267 -8.96 12.87 8.66
C GLU A 267 -9.67 14.22 8.52
N GLY A 268 -10.86 14.18 7.91
CA GLY A 268 -11.63 15.38 7.56
C GLY A 268 -11.45 15.87 6.12
N GLU A 269 -10.49 15.33 5.36
CA GLU A 269 -10.35 15.64 3.93
C GLU A 269 -11.24 14.71 3.06
N PRO A 270 -11.87 15.24 2.00
CA PRO A 270 -12.64 14.43 1.06
C PRO A 270 -11.74 13.52 0.22
N SER A 271 -12.22 12.30 -0.03
CA SER A 271 -11.55 11.39 -0.98
C SER A 271 -11.74 11.89 -2.42
N GLY A 272 -10.70 11.78 -3.24
CA GLY A 272 -10.67 12.30 -4.60
C GLY A 272 -10.27 13.78 -4.72
N GLU A 273 -9.87 14.44 -3.63
CA GLU A 273 -9.32 15.78 -3.70
C GLU A 273 -7.97 15.77 -4.43
N VAL A 274 -7.82 16.66 -5.42
CA VAL A 274 -6.57 16.81 -6.19
C VAL A 274 -5.75 17.94 -5.59
N ALA A 275 -4.53 17.63 -5.16
CA ALA A 275 -3.58 18.58 -4.61
C ALA A 275 -2.29 18.64 -5.43
N GLU A 276 -1.61 19.78 -5.37
CA GLU A 276 -0.33 20.03 -6.02
C GLU A 276 0.77 20.28 -4.99
N GLY A 277 1.99 19.85 -5.31
CA GLY A 277 3.18 20.05 -4.50
C GLY A 277 4.45 20.07 -5.34
N VAL A 278 5.59 20.22 -4.67
CA VAL A 278 6.92 20.22 -5.30
C VAL A 278 7.66 18.95 -4.88
N GLY A 279 8.36 18.31 -5.82
CA GLY A 279 9.09 17.05 -5.61
C GLY A 279 8.48 15.88 -6.37
N ALA A 280 8.95 14.67 -6.06
CA ALA A 280 8.46 13.43 -6.64
C ALA A 280 7.48 12.75 -5.67
N ALA A 281 6.19 12.73 -6.02
CA ALA A 281 5.19 11.93 -5.31
C ALA A 281 5.30 10.48 -5.78
N ILE A 282 5.85 9.64 -4.91
CA ILE A 282 6.00 8.20 -5.13
C ILE A 282 5.78 7.47 -3.81
N GLY A 283 4.88 6.49 -3.81
CA GLY A 283 4.71 5.51 -2.76
C GLY A 283 5.90 4.53 -2.60
N GLY A 284 5.81 3.66 -1.58
CA GLY A 284 6.75 2.56 -1.41
C GLY A 284 8.05 2.89 -0.63
N PRO A 285 9.09 2.05 -0.78
CA PRO A 285 10.28 2.07 0.07
C PRO A 285 11.26 3.22 -0.20
N GLY A 286 10.97 4.08 -1.18
CA GLY A 286 11.74 5.29 -1.48
C GLY A 286 12.87 5.13 -2.50
N VAL A 287 13.03 3.94 -3.10
CA VAL A 287 14.03 3.67 -4.14
C VAL A 287 13.74 4.48 -5.41
N ASP A 288 12.52 4.37 -5.96
CA ASP A 288 12.15 5.14 -7.16
C ASP A 288 12.24 6.65 -6.92
N ARG A 289 11.83 7.11 -5.73
CA ARG A 289 11.90 8.53 -5.38
C ARG A 289 13.34 9.03 -5.42
N TYR A 290 14.28 8.24 -4.89
CA TYR A 290 15.70 8.58 -4.92
C TYR A 290 16.23 8.73 -6.35
N HIS A 291 15.91 7.80 -7.26
CA HIS A 291 16.38 7.85 -8.65
C HIS A 291 15.87 9.11 -9.38
N ILE A 292 14.60 9.46 -9.21
CA ILE A 292 14.01 10.67 -9.81
C ILE A 292 14.61 11.94 -9.21
N GLU A 293 14.65 12.05 -7.88
CA GLU A 293 15.16 13.24 -7.20
C GLU A 293 16.65 13.46 -7.50
N GLN A 294 17.44 12.39 -7.51
CA GLN A 294 18.87 12.48 -7.78
C GLN A 294 19.13 12.89 -9.23
N SER A 295 18.45 12.29 -10.20
CA SER A 295 18.64 12.60 -11.62
C SER A 295 18.15 14.01 -11.99
N ALA A 296 16.97 14.41 -11.48
CA ALA A 296 16.42 15.74 -11.69
C ALA A 296 17.26 16.84 -11.01
N SER A 297 17.68 16.62 -9.75
CA SER A 297 18.46 17.61 -9.01
C SER A 297 19.85 17.83 -9.62
N LYS A 298 20.54 16.77 -10.09
CA LYS A 298 21.84 16.90 -10.78
C LYS A 298 21.76 17.82 -12.02
N ARG A 299 20.59 17.87 -12.67
CA ARG A 299 20.34 18.62 -13.90
C ARG A 299 19.51 19.88 -13.70
N HIS A 300 19.19 20.24 -12.44
CA HIS A 300 18.37 21.40 -12.08
C HIS A 300 16.98 21.42 -12.75
N ILE A 301 16.38 20.24 -12.91
CA ILE A 301 15.06 20.09 -13.52
C ILE A 301 13.99 20.24 -12.43
N PRO A 302 12.99 21.14 -12.60
CA PRO A 302 11.90 21.27 -11.65
C PRO A 302 11.03 20.01 -11.62
N MET A 303 10.58 19.64 -10.41
CA MET A 303 9.68 18.52 -10.17
C MET A 303 8.39 19.01 -9.52
N ILE A 304 7.26 18.67 -10.12
CA ILE A 304 5.94 18.99 -9.59
C ILE A 304 5.19 17.68 -9.33
N ALA A 305 4.55 17.60 -8.17
CA ALA A 305 3.73 16.47 -7.78
C ALA A 305 2.25 16.84 -7.86
N ILE A 306 1.45 15.96 -8.45
CA ILE A 306 0.00 16.02 -8.43
C ILE A 306 -0.49 14.76 -7.75
N VAL A 307 -1.23 14.91 -6.67
CA VAL A 307 -1.71 13.78 -5.89
C VAL A 307 -3.22 13.75 -5.81
N VAL A 308 -3.79 12.55 -5.86
CA VAL A 308 -5.21 12.32 -5.58
C VAL A 308 -5.32 11.75 -4.18
N LYS A 309 -5.94 12.52 -3.27
CA LYS A 309 -6.06 12.18 -1.86
C LYS A 309 -7.08 11.06 -1.65
N MET A 310 -6.72 10.04 -0.89
CA MET A 310 -7.60 8.93 -0.52
C MET A 310 -7.20 8.31 0.82
N SER A 311 -8.09 7.56 1.47
CA SER A 311 -7.72 6.80 2.67
C SER A 311 -6.81 5.61 2.34
N ASN A 312 -6.10 5.07 3.33
CA ASN A 312 -5.29 3.86 3.16
C ASN A 312 -6.13 2.67 2.64
N LYS A 313 -7.36 2.54 3.16
CA LYS A 313 -8.32 1.54 2.69
C LYS A 313 -8.67 1.71 1.22
N GLU A 314 -8.89 2.94 0.76
CA GLU A 314 -9.21 3.22 -0.65
C GLU A 314 -8.01 2.97 -1.58
N ALA A 315 -6.79 3.25 -1.14
CA ALA A 315 -5.58 3.00 -1.94
C ALA A 315 -5.38 1.50 -2.24
N ILE A 316 -5.59 0.64 -1.24
CA ILE A 316 -5.29 -0.80 -1.36
C ILE A 316 -6.49 -1.60 -1.88
N SER A 317 -7.71 -1.08 -1.76
CA SER A 317 -8.94 -1.74 -2.23
C SER A 317 -9.37 -1.31 -3.63
N ALA A 318 -10.46 -1.91 -4.13
CA ALA A 318 -11.05 -1.54 -5.42
C ALA A 318 -11.36 -0.03 -5.48
N MET A 319 -10.97 0.60 -6.58
CA MET A 319 -11.07 2.04 -6.77
C MET A 319 -12.51 2.53 -6.58
N THR A 320 -12.70 3.44 -5.63
CA THR A 320 -14.03 4.00 -5.33
C THR A 320 -14.48 4.96 -6.44
N GLN A 321 -15.80 5.19 -6.52
CA GLN A 321 -16.35 6.14 -7.49
C GLN A 321 -15.79 7.56 -7.28
N GLN A 322 -15.54 7.96 -6.02
CA GLN A 322 -15.00 9.28 -5.68
C GLN A 322 -13.58 9.45 -6.26
N VAL A 323 -12.70 8.47 -6.05
CA VAL A 323 -11.34 8.47 -6.63
C VAL A 323 -11.39 8.43 -8.17
N ARG A 324 -12.28 7.62 -8.75
CA ARG A 324 -12.44 7.54 -10.20
C ARG A 324 -12.92 8.84 -10.85
N LEU A 325 -13.82 9.58 -10.20
CA LEU A 325 -14.30 10.88 -10.69
C LEU A 325 -13.21 11.96 -10.64
N ALA A 326 -12.22 11.81 -9.76
CA ALA A 326 -11.10 12.75 -9.66
C ALA A 326 -10.14 12.69 -10.85
N VAL A 327 -10.17 11.62 -11.66
CA VAL A 327 -9.27 11.44 -12.82
C VAL A 327 -9.31 12.63 -13.78
N ASP A 328 -10.50 13.12 -14.12
CA ASP A 328 -10.63 14.15 -15.14
C ASP A 328 -10.15 15.52 -14.61
N GLU A 329 -10.40 15.82 -13.33
CA GLU A 329 -9.86 17.00 -12.66
C GLU A 329 -8.33 16.91 -12.50
N ALA A 330 -7.79 15.72 -12.20
CA ALA A 330 -6.36 15.51 -12.11
C ALA A 330 -5.67 15.71 -13.47
N ILE A 331 -6.23 15.17 -14.56
CA ILE A 331 -5.72 15.41 -15.93
C ILE A 331 -5.74 16.90 -16.26
N LYS A 332 -6.84 17.60 -15.93
CA LYS A 332 -6.93 19.05 -16.12
C LYS A 332 -5.84 19.77 -15.34
N ARG A 333 -5.56 19.34 -14.11
CA ARG A 333 -4.49 19.94 -13.31
C ARG A 333 -3.11 19.69 -13.91
N VAL A 334 -2.82 18.45 -14.31
CA VAL A 334 -1.57 18.10 -15.01
C VAL A 334 -1.37 19.00 -16.22
N LYS A 335 -2.39 19.15 -17.08
CA LYS A 335 -2.32 20.02 -18.26
C LYS A 335 -2.03 21.48 -17.88
N ASN A 336 -2.74 22.03 -16.89
CA ASN A 336 -2.52 23.40 -16.44
C ASN A 336 -1.10 23.62 -15.88
N THR A 337 -0.62 22.68 -15.05
CA THR A 337 0.73 22.69 -14.50
C THR A 337 1.75 22.72 -15.63
N ILE A 338 1.64 21.83 -16.62
CA ILE A 338 2.53 21.79 -17.80
C ILE A 338 2.51 23.14 -18.53
N LEU A 339 1.34 23.69 -18.82
CA LEU A 339 1.22 24.96 -19.54
C LEU A 339 1.83 26.14 -18.79
N SER A 340 1.74 26.14 -17.46
CA SER A 340 2.27 27.20 -16.60
C SER A 340 3.78 27.11 -16.35
N ALA A 341 4.34 25.89 -16.35
CA ALA A 341 5.71 25.63 -15.94
C ALA A 341 6.65 25.24 -17.10
N SER A 342 6.16 25.17 -18.34
CA SER A 342 6.99 24.93 -19.53
C SER A 342 6.57 25.80 -20.72
N LYS A 343 7.42 25.86 -21.75
CA LYS A 343 7.24 26.64 -22.98
C LYS A 343 6.97 25.74 -24.18
N SER A 344 6.39 26.31 -25.24
CA SER A 344 6.24 25.58 -26.51
C SER A 344 7.62 25.13 -27.03
N GLY A 345 7.71 23.90 -27.53
CA GLY A 345 8.96 23.27 -27.94
C GLY A 345 9.67 22.48 -26.83
N ASP A 346 9.26 22.65 -25.57
CA ASP A 346 9.86 21.91 -24.46
C ASP A 346 9.39 20.45 -24.43
N THR A 347 10.27 19.58 -23.94
CA THR A 347 9.94 18.21 -23.54
C THR A 347 9.58 18.17 -22.06
N VAL A 348 8.50 17.46 -21.71
CA VAL A 348 8.03 17.27 -20.34
C VAL A 348 7.78 15.80 -20.08
N ILE A 349 8.23 15.30 -18.93
CA ILE A 349 7.93 13.95 -18.47
C ILE A 349 6.72 14.00 -17.55
N VAL A 350 5.75 13.11 -17.75
CA VAL A 350 4.64 12.88 -16.81
C VAL A 350 4.68 11.42 -16.38
N ALA A 351 4.99 11.16 -15.11
CA ALA A 351 5.07 9.82 -14.56
C ALA A 351 3.81 9.52 -13.73
N GLY A 352 2.98 8.59 -14.20
CA GLY A 352 1.86 8.02 -13.46
C GLY A 352 2.36 6.86 -12.59
N ILE A 353 2.43 7.09 -11.29
CA ILE A 353 2.98 6.17 -10.28
C ILE A 353 1.84 5.42 -9.61
N GLY A 354 2.06 4.12 -9.40
CA GLY A 354 1.11 3.24 -8.73
C GLY A 354 0.92 1.89 -9.42
N ASN A 355 0.11 1.03 -8.81
CA ASN A 355 -0.12 -0.33 -9.28
C ASN A 355 -1.11 -0.38 -10.46
N THR A 356 -0.77 -1.11 -11.53
CA THR A 356 -1.55 -1.23 -12.76
C THR A 356 -2.62 -2.32 -12.75
N MET A 357 -2.97 -2.86 -11.59
CA MET A 357 -4.01 -3.89 -11.46
C MET A 357 -5.30 -3.40 -12.15
N GLY A 358 -5.82 -4.17 -13.10
CA GLY A 358 -7.05 -3.84 -13.84
C GLY A 358 -6.95 -2.63 -14.78
N ILE A 359 -5.77 -2.05 -14.99
CA ILE A 359 -5.53 -0.89 -15.87
C ILE A 359 -4.75 -1.35 -17.10
N PRO A 360 -5.36 -1.41 -18.30
CA PRO A 360 -4.68 -1.85 -19.52
C PRO A 360 -3.59 -0.87 -19.94
#